data_AF-A0A0F3GIW1-F1
#
_entry.id   AF-A0A0F3GIW1-F1
#
_cell.length_a   1.000
_cell.length_b   1.000
_cell.length_c   1.000
_cell.angle_alpha   90.00
_cell.angle_beta   90.00
_cell.angle_gamma   90.00
#
_symmetry.space_group_name_H-M   'P 1'
#
loop_
_entity.id
_entity.type
_entity.pdbx_description
1 polymer ?
#
loop_
_entity_poly.entity_id
_entity_poly.type
_entity_poly.pdbx_seq_one_letter_code
_entity_poly.pdbx_strand_id
1 'polypeptide(L)'
;WGHINGLKLFTNNNLHSVVDSGTNKTCYYVYFMSKRALTFASQMVKVETLRIGDYFGDNLRGFHVYGYKVIRPEAFGVIYMTFQ
;
A
#
# COMPACT_ATOMS: atom_id res chain seq x y z
N TRP A 1 17.98 -8.77 6.51
CA TRP A 1 17.16 -7.55 6.70
C TRP A 1 18.09 -6.36 6.77
N GLY A 2 18.10 -5.51 5.73
CA GLY A 2 19.09 -4.44 5.58
C GLY A 2 18.51 -3.06 5.87
N HIS A 3 19.35 -2.16 6.35
CA HIS A 3 19.09 -0.72 6.37
C HIS A 3 20.02 -0.07 5.35
N ILE A 4 19.51 0.86 4.55
CA ILE A 4 20.32 1.65 3.62
C ILE A 4 20.14 3.13 3.97
N ASN A 5 21.24 3.83 4.26
CA ASN A 5 21.23 5.27 4.58
C ASN A 5 20.14 5.69 5.60
N GLY A 6 19.97 4.91 6.68
CA GLY A 6 18.95 5.18 7.72
C GLY A 6 17.51 4.79 7.35
N LEU A 7 17.26 4.31 6.13
CA LEU A 7 15.97 3.78 5.69
C LEU A 7 15.92 2.27 5.90
N LYS A 8 14.76 1.79 6.36
CA LYS A 8 14.50 0.35 6.50
C LYS A 8 14.00 -0.22 5.17
N LEU A 9 14.67 -1.27 4.69
CA LEU A 9 14.28 -1.93 3.45
C LEU A 9 13.17 -2.94 3.70
N PHE A 10 12.18 -2.93 2.79
CA PHE A 10 11.09 -3.89 2.74
C PHE A 10 10.99 -4.45 1.33
N THR A 11 10.80 -5.76 1.22
CA THR A 11 10.61 -6.46 -0.05
C THR A 11 9.15 -6.90 -0.16
N ASN A 12 8.50 -6.59 -1.28
CA ASN A 12 7.10 -6.94 -1.54
C ASN A 12 6.97 -7.48 -2.98
N ASN A 13 6.10 -8.49 -3.16
CA ASN A 13 5.76 -9.05 -4.46
C ASN A 13 4.67 -8.23 -5.20
N ASN A 14 3.91 -7.40 -4.48
CA ASN A 14 2.84 -6.59 -5.06
C ASN A 14 3.29 -5.14 -5.33
N LEU A 15 4.49 -4.98 -5.90
CA LEU A 15 4.99 -3.67 -6.31
C LEU A 15 4.68 -3.43 -7.78
N HIS A 16 4.24 -2.22 -8.14
CA HIS A 16 3.93 -1.89 -9.52
C HIS A 16 5.17 -2.00 -10.42
N SER A 17 5.02 -2.76 -11.50
CA SER A 17 6.08 -3.00 -12.48
C SER A 17 5.57 -2.78 -13.90
N VAL A 18 6.47 -2.32 -14.76
CA VAL A 18 6.20 -2.03 -16.17
C VAL A 18 7.35 -2.60 -16.99
N VAL A 19 7.04 -3.18 -18.15
CA VAL A 19 8.06 -3.54 -19.14
C VAL A 19 8.37 -2.30 -19.97
N ASP A 20 9.60 -1.80 -19.86
CA ASP A 20 10.03 -0.61 -20.57
C ASP A 20 10.38 -0.94 -22.03
N SER A 21 9.71 -0.30 -22.99
CA SER A 21 9.95 -0.54 -24.42
C SER A 21 11.35 -0.14 -24.90
N GLY A 22 12.06 0.74 -24.18
CA GLY A 22 13.41 1.16 -24.56
C GLY A 22 14.49 0.16 -24.16
N THR A 23 14.29 -0.56 -23.07
CA THR A 23 15.31 -1.47 -22.49
C THR A 23 14.87 -2.95 -22.49
N ASN A 24 13.60 -3.24 -22.83
CA ASN A 24 12.98 -4.57 -22.77
C ASN A 24 13.19 -5.29 -21.43
N LYS A 25 13.22 -4.52 -20.33
CA LYS A 25 13.39 -5.03 -18.98
C LYS A 25 12.20 -4.65 -18.10
N THR A 26 11.95 -5.48 -17.08
CA THR A 26 10.95 -5.20 -16.05
C THR A 26 11.49 -4.16 -15.09
N CYS A 27 10.90 -2.98 -15.13
CA CYS A 27 11.22 -1.87 -14.25
C CYS A 27 10.18 -1.77 -13.13
N TYR A 28 10.64 -1.35 -11.96
CA TYR A 28 9.84 -1.23 -10.74
C TYR A 28 9.83 0.21 -10.25
N TYR A 29 8.68 0.65 -9.74
CA TYR A 29 8.54 1.89 -8.99
C TYR A 29 8.81 1.64 -7.51
N VAL A 30 9.98 2.02 -7.03
CA VAL A 30 10.37 1.89 -5.62
C VAL A 30 10.17 3.20 -4.90
N TYR A 31 9.34 3.16 -3.85
CA TYR A 31 9.05 4.33 -3.02
C TYR A 31 10.01 4.43 -1.84
N PHE A 32 10.46 5.65 -1.56
CA PHE A 32 11.22 5.96 -0.36
C PHE A 32 10.63 7.19 0.31
N MET A 33 10.52 7.14 1.65
CA MET A 33 9.89 8.22 2.39
C MET A 33 10.27 8.22 3.87
N SER A 34 10.15 9.39 4.49
CA SER A 34 10.16 9.52 5.95
C SER A 34 8.74 9.37 6.52
N LYS A 35 8.59 8.75 7.69
CA LYS A 35 7.28 8.44 8.32
C LYS A 35 6.29 9.62 8.39
N ARG A 36 6.77 10.86 8.31
CA ARG A 36 5.95 12.09 8.37
C ARG A 36 5.36 12.50 7.00
N ALA A 37 5.68 11.83 5.91
CA ALA A 37 5.31 12.26 4.57
C ALA A 37 3.86 11.90 4.17
N LEU A 38 3.33 10.78 4.67
CA LEU A 38 1.98 10.29 4.39
C LEU A 38 1.16 10.24 5.69
N THR A 39 -0.11 10.61 5.59
CA THR A 39 -1.10 10.32 6.64
C THR A 39 -2.11 9.29 6.14
N PHE A 40 -2.47 8.36 7.01
CA PHE A 40 -3.52 7.36 6.79
C PHE A 40 -4.57 7.53 7.87
N ALA A 41 -5.83 7.61 7.46
CA ALA A 41 -6.98 7.63 8.35
C ALA A 41 -7.86 6.42 8.01
N SER A 42 -8.28 5.69 9.03
CA SER A 42 -9.10 4.50 8.89
C SER A 42 -10.11 4.44 10.01
N GLN A 43 -11.37 4.20 9.66
CA GLN A 43 -12.47 4.10 10.59
C GLN A 43 -13.39 2.93 10.20
N MET A 44 -13.75 2.12 11.20
CA MET A 44 -14.92 1.25 11.09
C MET A 44 -16.15 2.08 11.44
N VAL A 45 -16.96 2.39 10.43
CA VAL A 45 -18.08 3.33 10.56
C VAL A 45 -19.35 2.61 11.02
N LYS A 46 -19.56 1.38 10.57
CA LYS A 46 -20.69 0.56 10.98
C LYS A 46 -20.31 -0.90 10.93
N VAL A 47 -20.67 -1.66 11.95
CA VAL A 47 -20.61 -3.12 11.92
C VAL A 47 -22.02 -3.62 12.23
N GLU A 48 -22.55 -4.50 11.38
CA GLU A 48 -23.87 -5.08 11.56
C GLU A 48 -23.83 -6.60 11.46
N THR A 49 -24.66 -7.23 12.28
CA THR A 49 -24.91 -8.67 12.26
C THR A 49 -26.20 -8.93 11.49
N LEU A 50 -26.08 -9.62 10.36
CA LEU A 50 -27.20 -10.02 9.51
C LEU A 50 -27.48 -11.51 9.73
N ARG A 51 -28.74 -11.85 10.04
CA ARG A 51 -29.19 -13.24 10.06
C ARG A 51 -29.44 -13.70 8.63
N ILE A 52 -28.73 -14.74 8.18
CA ILE A 52 -29.01 -15.36 6.88
C ILE A 52 -30.15 -16.38 7.04
N GLY A 53 -31.09 -16.40 6.09
CA GLY A 53 -32.18 -17.39 6.06
C GLY A 53 -31.78 -18.77 5.53
N ASP A 54 -30.75 -18.83 4.68
CA ASP A 54 -30.34 -20.06 3.96
C ASP A 54 -29.34 -20.95 4.72
N TYR A 55 -28.64 -20.42 5.73
CA TYR A 55 -27.68 -21.17 6.54
C TYR A 55 -27.81 -20.79 8.02
N PHE A 56 -27.56 -21.76 8.90
CA PHE A 56 -27.60 -21.53 10.34
C PHE A 56 -26.34 -20.76 10.79
N GLY A 57 -26.37 -19.44 10.66
CA GLY A 57 -25.25 -18.57 11.05
C GLY A 57 -25.56 -17.08 10.93
N ASP A 58 -24.84 -16.28 11.71
CA ASP A 58 -24.90 -14.82 11.64
C ASP A 58 -23.72 -14.29 10.82
N ASN A 59 -24.03 -13.48 9.82
CA ASN A 59 -23.03 -12.79 9.02
C ASN A 59 -22.67 -11.46 9.65
N LEU A 60 -21.37 -11.15 9.71
CA LEU A 60 -20.89 -9.82 10.06
C LEU A 60 -20.53 -9.05 8.79
N ARG A 61 -21.07 -7.84 8.65
CA ARG A 61 -20.65 -6.88 7.63
C ARG A 61 -20.14 -5.63 8.30
N GLY A 62 -18.92 -5.23 7.94
CA GLY A 62 -18.29 -4.00 8.41
C GLY A 62 -18.14 -3.01 7.26
N PHE A 63 -18.55 -1.77 7.48
CA PHE A 63 -18.24 -0.65 6.61
C PHE A 63 -16.94 0.01 7.08
N HIS A 64 -15.87 -0.24 6.34
CA HIS A 64 -14.54 0.30 6.60
C HIS A 64 -14.29 1.47 5.66
N VAL A 65 -14.27 2.69 6.21
CA VAL A 65 -13.86 3.89 5.49
C VAL A 65 -12.39 4.13 5.74
N TYR A 66 -11.60 4.23 4.68
CA TYR A 66 -10.18 4.52 4.77
C TYR A 66 -9.81 5.58 3.74
N GLY A 67 -8.80 6.38 4.08
CA GLY A 67 -8.26 7.42 3.23
C GLY A 67 -6.79 7.64 3.53
N TYR A 68 -6.05 8.05 2.51
CA TYR A 68 -4.65 8.42 2.65
C TYR A 68 -4.39 9.72 1.88
N LYS A 69 -3.46 10.52 2.38
CA LYS A 69 -3.02 11.75 1.71
C LYS A 69 -1.53 12.00 1.97
N VAL A 70 -0.81 12.41 0.93
CA VAL A 70 0.56 12.92 1.07
C VAL A 70 0.46 14.34 1.62
N ILE A 71 0.87 14.52 2.88
CA ILE A 71 0.83 15.81 3.56
C ILE A 71 2.11 16.62 3.37
N ARG A 72 3.22 15.94 3.06
CA ARG A 72 4.53 16.54 2.84
C ARG A 72 5.20 15.89 1.63
N PRO A 73 5.01 16.47 0.43
CA PRO A 73 5.57 15.89 -0.79
C PRO A 73 7.10 15.92 -0.79
N GLU A 74 7.73 16.86 -0.10
CA GLU A 74 9.20 17.02 -0.02
C GLU A 74 9.91 15.80 0.60
N ALA A 75 9.22 15.05 1.44
CA ALA A 75 9.76 13.90 2.17
C ALA A 75 9.36 12.55 1.55
N PHE A 76 8.85 12.56 0.32
CA PHE A 76 8.44 11.40 -0.46
C PHE A 76 9.08 11.44 -1.85
N GLY A 77 9.57 10.29 -2.31
CA GLY A 77 10.10 10.15 -3.65
C GLY A 77 9.87 8.75 -4.22
N VAL A 78 10.02 8.66 -5.54
CA VAL A 78 9.91 7.41 -6.28
C VAL A 78 11.14 7.25 -7.18
N ILE A 79 11.68 6.04 -7.19
CA ILE A 79 12.78 5.64 -8.07
C ILE A 79 12.22 4.65 -9.08
N TYR A 80 12.52 4.86 -10.35
CA TYR A 80 12.27 3.89 -11.40
C TYR A 80 13.57 3.10 -11.63
N MET A 81 13.54 1.80 -11.38
CA MET A 81 14.74 0.97 -11.48
C MET A 81 14.42 -0.40 -12.09
N THR A 82 15.33 -0.90 -12.90
CA THR A 82 15.36 -2.31 -13.33
C THR A 82 16.32 -3.07 -12.42
N PHE A 83 15.99 -4.31 -12.09
CA PHE A 83 17.02 -5.24 -11.63
C PHE A 83 17.83 -5.68 -12.84
N GLN A 84 19.15 -5.82 -12.67
CA GLN A 84 20.04 -6.21 -13.76
C GLN A 84 19.85 -7.68 -14.12
#